data_AF-A0A9C8FVV1-F1
#
_entry.id   AF-A0A9C8FVV1-F1
#
_cell.length_a   1.000
_cell.length_b   1.000
_cell.length_c   1.000
_cell.angle_alpha   90.00
_cell.angle_beta   90.00
_cell.angle_gamma   90.00
#
_symmetry.space_group_name_H-M   'P 1'
#
loop_
_entity.id
_entity.type
_entity.pdbx_description
1 polymer ?
#
loop_
_entity_poly.entity_id
_entity_poly.type
_entity_poly.pdbx_seq_one_letter_code
_entity_poly.pdbx_strand_id
1 'polypeptide(L)'
;MLKLSSILRVFLLLLCFAGTVSLAALGGSEESIPPSSNSDERTDENFRKEREVMLEKHLRRRGISDPPVLEAMERVPRQDFVVDRYRIQAYADKPLPIGYGQTISQPY
;
A
#
# COMPACT_ATOMS: atom_id res chain seq x y z
N MET A 1 50.60 16.48 -28.01
CA MET A 1 51.34 15.83 -26.91
C MET A 1 50.37 15.49 -25.79
N LEU A 2 49.76 14.30 -25.82
CA LEU A 2 48.87 13.84 -24.75
C LEU A 2 49.72 13.54 -23.50
N LYS A 3 49.35 14.13 -22.35
CA LYS A 3 50.07 13.96 -21.08
C LYS A 3 49.98 12.49 -20.63
N LEU A 4 51.11 11.93 -20.19
CA LEU A 4 51.27 10.53 -19.75
C LEU A 4 50.23 10.11 -18.68
N SER A 5 49.72 11.08 -17.90
CA SER A 5 48.62 10.90 -16.94
C SER A 5 47.25 10.62 -17.58
N SER A 6 46.97 11.17 -18.76
CA SER A 6 45.71 10.95 -19.48
C SER A 6 45.67 9.59 -20.18
N ILE A 7 46.82 9.11 -20.66
CA ILE A 7 46.96 7.80 -21.30
C ILE A 7 46.81 6.69 -20.25
N LEU A 8 47.40 6.87 -19.05
CA LEU A 8 47.25 5.93 -17.94
C LEU A 8 45.80 5.83 -17.44
N ARG A 9 45.03 6.93 -17.47
CA ARG A 9 43.60 6.94 -17.11
C ARG A 9 42.71 6.29 -18.17
N VAL A 10 43.00 6.46 -19.46
CA VAL A 10 42.29 5.78 -20.56
C VAL A 10 42.61 4.27 -20.56
N PHE A 11 43.85 3.89 -20.24
CA PHE A 11 44.25 2.48 -20.10
C PHE A 11 43.62 1.81 -18.87
N LEU A 12 43.51 2.53 -17.75
CA LEU A 12 42.81 2.05 -16.54
C LEU A 12 41.30 1.90 -16.76
N LEU A 13 40.68 2.76 -17.58
CA LEU A 13 39.26 2.65 -17.97
C LEU A 13 39.01 1.54 -19.00
N LEU A 14 39.97 1.21 -19.87
CA LEU A 14 39.87 0.10 -20.83
C LEU A 14 40.14 -1.28 -20.20
N LEU A 15 40.95 -1.35 -19.13
CA LEU A 15 41.16 -2.58 -18.35
C LEU A 15 39.94 -2.99 -17.51
N CYS A 16 38.96 -2.11 -17.30
CA CYS A 16 37.70 -2.45 -16.62
C CYS A 16 36.66 -3.15 -17.52
N PHE A 17 36.91 -3.29 -18.83
CA PHE A 17 35.93 -3.90 -19.76
C PHE A 17 36.24 -5.36 -20.12
N ALA A 18 37.34 -5.93 -19.64
CA ALA A 18 37.74 -7.32 -19.89
C ALA A 18 37.77 -8.12 -18.58
N GLY A 19 36.59 -8.38 -18.02
CA GLY A 19 36.44 -9.10 -16.77
C GLY A 19 35.12 -9.84 -16.70
N THR A 20 35.11 -11.04 -17.26
CA THR A 20 34.17 -12.14 -16.96
C THR A 20 32.70 -11.95 -17.35
N VAL A 21 32.37 -12.30 -18.59
CA VAL A 21 31.16 -13.12 -18.83
C VAL A 21 31.41 -14.45 -18.14
N SER A 22 30.99 -14.58 -16.88
CA SER A 22 31.02 -15.83 -16.13
C SER A 22 29.61 -16.41 -16.05
N LEU A 23 29.47 -17.51 -16.80
CA LEU A 23 28.39 -18.46 -16.75
C LEU A 23 28.36 -19.12 -15.36
N ALA A 24 27.45 -18.68 -14.49
CA ALA A 24 27.04 -19.42 -13.31
C ALA A 24 25.55 -19.18 -13.08
N ALA A 25 24.76 -20.14 -13.55
CA ALA A 25 23.41 -20.39 -13.08
C ALA A 25 23.44 -20.71 -11.58
N LEU A 26 23.14 -19.71 -10.76
CA LEU A 26 22.44 -19.82 -9.48
C LEU A 26 21.30 -18.80 -9.64
N GLY A 27 20.13 -19.23 -10.09
CA GLY A 27 19.26 -19.95 -9.17
C GLY A 27 18.69 -19.02 -8.09
N GLY A 28 18.48 -17.74 -8.41
CA GLY A 28 17.48 -16.92 -7.74
C GLY A 28 16.22 -16.97 -8.57
N SER A 29 15.35 -17.96 -8.30
CA SER A 29 13.96 -17.81 -8.66
C SER A 29 13.45 -16.62 -7.85
N GLU A 30 13.38 -15.44 -8.47
CA GLU A 30 12.26 -14.57 -8.17
C GLU A 30 11.03 -15.38 -8.56
N GLU A 31 10.58 -16.19 -7.62
CA GLU A 31 9.23 -16.71 -7.58
C GLU A 31 8.36 -15.45 -7.58
N SER A 32 7.96 -15.02 -8.77
CA SER A 32 6.86 -14.12 -8.93
C SER A 32 5.68 -14.85 -8.31
N ILE A 33 5.44 -14.57 -7.03
CA ILE A 33 4.25 -15.01 -6.33
C ILE A 33 3.10 -14.55 -7.25
N PRO A 34 2.37 -15.47 -7.91
CA PRO A 34 1.23 -15.07 -8.71
C PRO A 34 0.31 -14.29 -7.76
N PRO A 35 -0.27 -13.14 -8.20
CA PRO A 35 -1.15 -12.39 -7.32
C PRO A 35 -2.16 -13.36 -6.72
N SER A 36 -2.18 -13.40 -5.38
CA SER A 36 -3.16 -14.14 -4.58
C SER A 36 -4.53 -13.45 -4.75
N SER A 37 -5.04 -13.43 -5.97
CA SER A 37 -6.11 -12.53 -6.41
C SER A 37 -7.45 -12.78 -5.72
N ASN A 38 -7.67 -13.98 -5.18
CA ASN A 38 -8.96 -14.33 -4.57
C ASN A 38 -9.15 -13.85 -3.12
N SER A 39 -8.09 -13.65 -2.34
CA SER A 39 -8.18 -13.23 -0.93
C SER A 39 -8.37 -11.73 -0.81
N ASP A 40 -7.64 -10.98 -1.63
CA ASP A 40 -7.53 -9.53 -1.53
C ASP A 40 -8.80 -8.89 -2.12
N GLU A 41 -9.24 -9.34 -3.29
CA GLU A 41 -10.51 -8.92 -3.90
C GLU A 41 -11.72 -9.18 -2.99
N ARG A 42 -11.75 -10.33 -2.32
CA ARG A 42 -12.84 -10.69 -1.39
C ARG A 42 -12.85 -9.76 -0.18
N THR A 43 -11.68 -9.34 0.28
CA THR A 43 -11.52 -8.45 1.44
C THR A 43 -11.97 -7.04 1.08
N ASP A 44 -11.59 -6.53 -0.09
CA ASP A 44 -12.01 -5.22 -0.58
C ASP A 44 -13.53 -5.14 -0.79
N GLU A 45 -14.11 -6.18 -1.36
CA GLU A 45 -15.56 -6.29 -1.54
C GLU A 45 -16.32 -6.32 -0.21
N ASN A 46 -15.77 -6.97 0.82
CA ASN A 46 -16.35 -6.94 2.16
C ASN A 46 -16.31 -5.53 2.76
N PHE A 47 -15.19 -4.82 2.63
CA PHE A 47 -15.09 -3.44 3.12
C PHE A 47 -16.03 -2.49 2.40
N ARG A 48 -16.25 -2.68 1.09
CA ARG A 48 -17.25 -1.91 0.34
C ARG A 48 -18.64 -2.10 0.94
N LYS A 49 -19.06 -3.36 1.18
CA LYS A 49 -20.37 -3.66 1.78
C LYS A 49 -20.52 -3.09 3.19
N GLU A 50 -19.49 -3.20 4.02
CA GLU A 50 -19.52 -2.64 5.37
C GLU A 50 -19.60 -1.11 5.35
N ARG A 51 -18.91 -0.46 4.42
CA ARG A 51 -18.99 0.99 4.20
C ARG A 51 -20.41 1.40 3.82
N GLU A 52 -21.02 0.73 2.84
CA GLU A 52 -22.42 0.97 2.44
C GLU A 52 -23.38 0.83 3.62
N VAL A 53 -23.21 -0.23 4.43
CA VAL A 53 -24.01 -0.43 5.64
C VAL A 53 -23.82 0.71 6.64
N MET A 54 -22.60 1.19 6.84
CA MET A 54 -22.29 2.31 7.73
C MET A 54 -22.95 3.61 7.25
N LEU A 55 -22.90 3.92 5.94
CA LEU A 55 -23.55 5.09 5.36
C LEU A 55 -25.07 5.05 5.58
N GLU A 56 -25.71 3.93 5.25
CA GLU A 56 -27.16 3.80 5.28
C GLU A 56 -27.72 3.65 6.70
N LYS A 57 -27.11 2.81 7.54
CA LYS A 57 -27.66 2.48 8.85
C LYS A 57 -27.18 3.41 9.96
N HIS A 58 -26.02 4.03 9.82
CA HIS A 58 -25.46 4.90 10.85
C HIS A 58 -25.61 6.37 10.47
N LEU A 59 -24.97 6.82 9.38
CA LEU A 59 -24.92 8.26 9.06
C LEU A 59 -26.29 8.82 8.65
N ARG A 60 -26.95 8.23 7.65
CA ARG A 60 -28.26 8.71 7.18
C ARG A 60 -29.33 8.68 8.26
N ARG A 61 -29.35 7.61 9.07
CA ARG A 61 -30.32 7.48 10.19
C ARG A 61 -30.10 8.50 11.31
N ARG A 62 -28.89 9.04 11.43
CA ARG A 62 -28.54 10.12 12.38
C ARG A 62 -28.79 11.52 11.81
N GLY A 63 -29.32 11.62 10.60
CA GLY A 63 -29.65 12.89 9.95
C GLY A 63 -28.53 13.50 9.12
N ILE A 64 -27.42 12.76 8.90
CA ILE A 64 -26.41 13.21 7.93
C ILE A 64 -26.91 12.91 6.52
N SER A 65 -27.32 13.98 5.84
CA SER A 65 -27.88 13.90 4.48
C SER A 65 -27.17 14.79 3.47
N ASP A 66 -26.13 15.52 3.89
CA ASP A 66 -25.33 16.38 3.00
C ASP A 66 -24.61 15.51 1.95
N PRO A 67 -24.93 15.66 0.64
CA PRO A 67 -24.38 14.79 -0.38
C PRO A 67 -22.84 14.84 -0.48
N PRO A 68 -22.17 16.02 -0.51
CA PRO A 68 -20.72 16.11 -0.40
C PRO A 68 -20.11 15.32 0.76
N VAL A 69 -20.74 15.32 1.94
CA VAL A 69 -20.24 14.58 3.10
C VAL A 69 -20.34 13.07 2.88
N LEU A 70 -21.49 12.60 2.40
CA LEU A 70 -21.71 11.17 2.16
C LEU A 70 -20.83 10.63 1.04
N GLU A 71 -20.62 11.40 -0.02
CA GLU A 71 -19.70 11.05 -1.12
C GLU A 71 -18.25 10.94 -0.62
N ALA A 72 -17.82 11.89 0.23
CA ALA A 72 -16.48 11.82 0.82
C ALA A 72 -16.31 10.57 1.71
N MET A 73 -17.33 10.24 2.52
CA MET A 73 -17.35 9.07 3.38
C MET A 73 -17.41 7.75 2.59
N GLU A 74 -18.06 7.75 1.42
CA GLU A 74 -18.08 6.63 0.50
C GLU A 74 -16.74 6.44 -0.22
N ARG A 75 -16.09 7.53 -0.63
CA ARG A 75 -14.88 7.48 -1.45
C ARG A 75 -13.61 7.17 -0.65
N VAL A 76 -13.52 7.63 0.60
CA VAL A 76 -12.30 7.48 1.42
C VAL A 76 -12.29 6.12 2.14
N PRO A 77 -11.33 5.23 1.85
CA PRO A 77 -11.25 3.91 2.48
C PRO A 77 -10.76 4.00 3.92
N ARG A 78 -11.70 4.04 4.86
CA ARG A 78 -11.39 4.14 6.30
C ARG A 78 -10.47 3.02 6.79
N GLN A 79 -10.52 1.82 6.20
CA GLN A 79 -9.68 0.68 6.60
C GLN A 79 -8.17 0.95 6.47
N ASP A 80 -7.77 1.90 5.62
CA ASP A 80 -6.36 2.26 5.41
C ASP A 80 -5.81 3.15 6.52
N PHE A 81 -6.67 3.66 7.39
CA PHE A 81 -6.32 4.49 8.55
C PHE A 81 -6.49 3.74 9.89
N VAL A 82 -6.76 2.43 9.83
CA VAL A 82 -7.00 1.58 10.99
C VAL A 82 -5.84 0.59 11.11
N VAL A 83 -5.33 0.41 12.33
CA VAL A 83 -4.27 -0.56 12.61
C VAL A 83 -4.76 -1.97 12.30
N ASP A 84 -3.92 -2.81 11.68
CA ASP A 84 -4.28 -4.13 11.13
C ASP A 84 -5.15 -5.01 12.05
N ARG A 85 -4.84 -5.06 13.34
CA ARG A 85 -5.60 -5.84 14.33
C ARG A 85 -7.07 -5.43 14.48
N TYR A 86 -7.42 -4.21 14.05
CA TYR A 86 -8.78 -3.68 14.04
C TYR A 86 -9.33 -3.47 12.63
N ARG A 87 -8.60 -3.85 11.57
CA ARG A 87 -8.99 -3.57 10.17
C ARG A 87 -10.37 -4.17 9.83
N ILE A 88 -10.67 -5.38 10.30
CA ILE A 88 -11.98 -6.05 10.17
C ILE A 88 -13.12 -5.27 10.87
N GLN A 89 -12.79 -4.35 11.78
CA GLN A 89 -13.75 -3.52 12.51
C GLN A 89 -13.78 -2.08 11.98
N ALA A 90 -13.13 -1.77 10.86
CA ALA A 90 -12.91 -0.40 10.39
C ALA A 90 -14.20 0.43 10.26
N TYR A 91 -15.32 -0.21 9.90
CA TYR A 91 -16.64 0.40 9.71
C TYR A 91 -17.60 0.15 10.88
N ALA A 92 -17.14 -0.44 11.97
CA ALA A 92 -17.93 -0.56 13.19
C ALA A 92 -18.24 0.83 13.77
N ASP A 93 -19.44 0.97 14.33
CA ASP A 93 -19.92 2.20 14.97
C ASP A 93 -19.34 2.38 16.37
N LYS A 94 -18.01 2.52 16.45
CA LYS A 94 -17.26 2.75 17.69
C LYS A 94 -15.88 3.35 17.40
N PRO A 95 -15.26 4.04 18.38
CA PRO A 95 -13.88 4.45 18.25
C PRO A 95 -12.94 3.23 18.22
N LEU A 96 -11.84 3.34 17.47
CA LEU A 96 -10.80 2.31 17.40
C LEU A 96 -9.44 2.87 17.83
N PRO A 97 -8.63 2.15 18.62
CA PRO A 97 -7.29 2.61 18.99
C PRO A 97 -6.34 2.64 17.79
N ILE A 98 -5.60 3.73 17.62
CA ILE A 98 -4.59 3.92 16.57
C ILE A 98 -3.15 3.97 17.11
N GLY A 99 -2.99 3.84 18.43
CA GLY A 99 -1.69 3.90 19.11
C GLY A 99 -1.50 5.19 19.90
N TYR A 100 -0.45 5.24 20.71
CA TYR A 100 -0.09 6.42 21.54
C TYR A 100 -1.23 6.94 22.44
N GLY A 101 -2.09 6.04 22.92
CA GLY A 101 -3.26 6.42 23.70
C GLY A 101 -4.38 7.10 22.90
N GLN A 102 -4.26 7.16 21.57
CA GLN A 102 -5.21 7.82 20.68
C GLN A 102 -6.16 6.85 20.00
N THR A 103 -7.29 7.39 19.57
CA THR A 103 -8.34 6.66 18.83
C THR A 103 -8.73 7.41 17.58
N ILE A 104 -9.07 6.69 16.52
CA ILE A 104 -9.89 7.22 15.44
C ILE A 104 -11.36 7.23 15.90
N SER A 105 -12.01 8.39 15.79
CA SER A 105 -13.41 8.58 16.21
C SER A 105 -14.35 7.66 15.45
N GLN A 106 -15.45 7.25 16.09
CA GLN A 106 -16.53 6.52 15.43
C GLN A 106 -17.06 7.29 14.20
N PRO A 107 -17.51 6.61 13.13
CA PRO A 107 -18.24 7.27 12.05
C PRO A 107 -19.55 7.83 12.61
N TYR A 108 -19.69 9.16 12.62
CA TYR A 108 -20.92 9.82 13.07
C TYR A 108 -21.48 10.67 11.95
#